data_AF-A0A4S0JFF3-F1
#
_entry.id   AF-A0A4S0JFF3-F1
#
_cell.length_a   1.000
_cell.length_b   1.000
_cell.length_c   1.000
_cell.angle_alpha   90.00
_cell.angle_beta   90.00
_cell.angle_gamma   90.00
#
_symmetry.space_group_name_H-M   'P 1'
#
loop_
_entity.id
_entity.type
_entity.pdbx_description
1 polymer ?
#
loop_
_entity_poly.entity_id
_entity_poly.type
_entity_poly.pdbx_seq_one_letter_code
_entity_poly.pdbx_strand_id
1 'polypeptide(L)'
;GPTSRTASISPDVNDPGFRNTSFDELRDTYREAIEGLIDGGADTLMVETIFDTLNAKAALYALEEAFDARGARLPVMISGTITDASGRTLSGQTA
;
A
#
# COMPACT_ATOMS: atom_id res chain seq x y z
N GLY A 1 0.07 0.24 9.07
CA GLY A 1 -0.03 -0.75 7.98
C GLY A 1 0.75 -2.01 8.34
N PRO A 2 0.60 -3.11 7.59
CA PRO A 2 1.24 -4.41 7.90
C PRO A 2 2.78 -4.38 7.74
N THR A 3 3.34 -3.30 7.18
CA THR A 3 4.78 -3.06 7.14
C THR A 3 5.10 -1.57 7.23
N SER A 4 6.32 -1.25 7.63
CA SER A 4 6.92 0.10 7.65
C SER A 4 7.87 0.37 6.48
N ARG A 5 8.01 -0.59 5.54
CA ARG A 5 8.93 -0.50 4.40
C ARG A 5 8.33 0.28 3.23
N THR A 6 9.17 0.92 2.43
CA THR A 6 8.79 1.73 1.24
C THR A 6 9.49 1.17 0.01
N ALA A 7 8.76 1.01 -1.09
CA ALA A 7 9.32 0.50 -2.35
C ALA A 7 9.82 1.61 -3.29
N SER A 8 9.46 2.87 -3.04
CA SER A 8 9.85 3.99 -3.90
C SER A 8 11.09 4.74 -3.44
N ILE A 9 11.43 4.69 -2.14
CA ILE A 9 12.51 5.49 -1.54
C ILE A 9 13.65 4.57 -1.05
N SER A 10 14.89 4.86 -1.44
CA SER A 10 16.05 4.16 -0.88
C SER A 10 16.28 4.60 0.57
N PRO A 11 16.40 3.66 1.51
CA PRO A 11 16.84 3.97 2.88
C PRO A 11 18.36 4.14 3.01
N ASP A 12 19.16 3.78 1.99
CA ASP A 12 20.61 3.98 1.99
C ASP A 12 20.98 5.25 1.23
N VAL A 13 21.52 6.23 1.95
CA VAL A 13 21.95 7.52 1.38
C VAL A 13 23.11 7.39 0.39
N ASN A 14 23.87 6.29 0.46
CA ASN A 14 25.00 6.05 -0.44
C ASN A 14 24.62 5.23 -1.67
N ASP A 15 23.44 4.61 -1.68
CA ASP A 15 22.91 3.85 -2.80
C ASP A 15 21.46 4.26 -3.12
N PRO A 16 21.25 5.21 -4.06
CA PRO A 16 19.91 5.68 -4.42
C PRO A 16 19.07 4.60 -5.14
N GLY A 17 19.70 3.54 -5.66
CA GLY A 17 19.03 2.42 -6.32
C GLY A 17 18.55 1.35 -5.35
N PHE A 18 19.10 1.30 -4.13
CA PHE A 18 18.73 0.29 -3.14
C PHE A 18 17.24 0.36 -2.75
N ARG A 19 16.62 -0.80 -2.55
CA ARG A 19 15.24 -0.95 -2.06
C ARG A 19 15.22 -2.03 -0.98
N ASN A 20 14.60 -1.73 0.16
CA ASN A 20 14.51 -2.68 1.28
C ASN A 20 13.28 -3.59 1.22
N THR A 21 12.49 -3.47 0.15
CA THR A 21 11.37 -4.35 -0.17
C THR A 21 11.11 -4.34 -1.67
N SER A 22 10.36 -5.32 -2.16
CA SER A 22 9.91 -5.40 -3.55
C SER A 22 8.39 -5.22 -3.65
N PHE A 23 7.90 -5.02 -4.87
CA PHE A 23 6.46 -4.97 -5.13
C PHE A 23 5.78 -6.30 -4.73
N ASP A 24 6.38 -7.44 -5.09
CA ASP A 24 5.84 -8.76 -4.78
C ASP A 24 5.79 -9.02 -3.26
N GLU A 25 6.85 -8.65 -2.53
CA GLU A 25 6.85 -8.75 -1.06
C GLU A 25 5.74 -7.91 -0.42
N LEU A 26 5.55 -6.69 -0.91
CA LEU A 26 4.48 -5.82 -0.44
C LEU A 26 3.11 -6.40 -0.76
N ARG A 27 2.90 -6.85 -2.00
CA ARG A 27 1.65 -7.52 -2.42
C ARG A 27 1.32 -8.67 -1.48
N ASP A 28 2.26 -9.58 -1.25
CA ASP A 28 2.03 -10.77 -0.43
C ASP A 28 1.68 -10.39 1.02
N THR A 29 2.41 -9.41 1.57
CA THR A 29 2.15 -8.86 2.91
C THR A 29 0.76 -8.22 3.00
N TYR A 30 0.36 -7.43 2.00
CA TYR A 30 -0.97 -6.82 1.97
C TYR A 30 -2.06 -7.85 1.80
N ARG A 31 -1.83 -8.88 0.97
CA ARG A 31 -2.80 -9.94 0.70
C ARG A 31 -3.18 -10.68 1.98
N GLU A 32 -2.20 -11.09 2.77
CA GLU A 32 -2.43 -11.74 4.07
C GLU A 32 -3.29 -10.87 4.99
N ALA A 33 -2.93 -9.59 5.13
CA ALA A 33 -3.67 -8.65 5.97
C ALA A 33 -5.11 -8.44 5.48
N ILE A 34 -5.31 -8.32 4.17
CA ILE A 34 -6.63 -8.14 3.54
C ILE A 34 -7.51 -9.36 3.78
N GLU A 35 -6.99 -10.57 3.60
CA GLU A 35 -7.73 -11.80 3.86
C GLU A 35 -8.14 -11.89 5.33
N GLY A 36 -7.23 -11.59 6.26
CA GLY A 36 -7.53 -11.55 7.68
C GLY A 36 -8.63 -10.55 8.05
N LEU A 37 -8.65 -9.37 7.42
CA LEU A 37 -9.71 -8.38 7.63
C LEU A 37 -11.06 -8.85 7.09
N ILE A 38 -11.08 -9.45 5.90
CA ILE A 38 -12.31 -9.99 5.29
C ILE A 38 -12.85 -11.15 6.14
N ASP A 39 -11.98 -12.08 6.56
CA ASP A 39 -12.36 -13.22 7.41
C ASP A 39 -12.82 -12.78 8.80
N GLY A 40 -12.27 -11.66 9.29
CA GLY A 40 -12.70 -10.98 10.52
C GLY A 40 -14.06 -10.27 10.41
N GLY A 41 -14.69 -10.24 9.23
CA GLY A 41 -16.00 -9.63 9.01
C GLY A 41 -15.97 -8.12 8.79
N ALA A 42 -14.87 -7.57 8.26
CA ALA A 42 -14.83 -6.16 7.89
C ALA A 42 -15.88 -5.83 6.81
N ASP A 43 -16.60 -4.71 6.99
CA ASP A 43 -17.60 -4.23 6.01
C ASP A 43 -16.98 -3.33 4.92
N THR A 44 -15.76 -2.83 5.14
CA THR A 44 -15.05 -1.95 4.22
C THR A 44 -13.54 -2.10 4.41
N LEU A 45 -12.77 -1.84 3.36
CA LEU A 45 -11.30 -1.83 3.41
C LEU A 45 -10.78 -0.43 3.14
N MET A 46 -9.80 0.01 3.92
CA MET A 46 -9.18 1.33 3.74
C MET A 46 -7.67 1.21 3.61
N VAL A 47 -7.13 1.63 2.47
CA VAL A 47 -5.68 1.83 2.29
C VAL A 47 -5.38 3.26 2.71
N GLU A 48 -4.93 3.43 3.95
CA GLU A 48 -4.76 4.75 4.55
C GLU A 48 -3.31 5.16 4.76
N THR A 49 -3.13 6.46 5.04
CA THR A 49 -1.86 7.10 5.34
C THR A 49 -0.81 6.83 4.26
N ILE A 50 -1.25 6.88 2.99
CA ILE A 50 -0.40 6.58 1.84
C ILE A 50 0.55 7.74 1.59
N PHE A 51 1.85 7.52 1.79
CA PHE A 51 2.91 8.44 1.37
C PHE A 51 3.69 7.92 0.15
N ASP A 52 3.67 6.60 -0.07
CA ASP A 52 4.30 5.89 -1.19
C ASP A 52 3.23 5.28 -2.11
N THR A 53 3.17 5.76 -3.34
CA THR A 53 2.20 5.30 -4.34
C THR A 53 2.48 3.89 -4.86
N LEU A 54 3.73 3.42 -4.84
CA LEU A 54 4.07 2.05 -5.23
C LEU A 54 3.58 1.06 -4.17
N ASN A 55 3.68 1.42 -2.89
CA ASN A 55 3.07 0.65 -1.80
C ASN A 55 1.55 0.60 -1.93
N ALA A 56 0.90 1.74 -2.21
CA ALA A 56 -0.54 1.77 -2.42
C ALA A 56 -0.97 0.91 -3.61
N LYS A 57 -0.20 0.93 -4.71
CA LYS A 57 -0.45 0.06 -5.85
C LYS A 57 -0.34 -1.42 -5.47
N ALA A 58 0.67 -1.81 -4.70
CA ALA A 58 0.82 -3.19 -4.23
C ALA A 58 -0.38 -3.62 -3.34
N ALA A 59 -0.84 -2.73 -2.46
CA ALA A 59 -2.01 -2.98 -1.62
C ALA A 59 -3.29 -3.14 -2.44
N LEU A 60 -3.55 -2.23 -3.38
CA LEU A 60 -4.73 -2.29 -4.25
C LEU A 60 -4.69 -3.51 -5.17
N TYR A 61 -3.52 -3.89 -5.67
CA TYR A 61 -3.37 -5.09 -6.49
C TYR A 61 -3.70 -6.36 -5.69
N ALA A 62 -3.13 -6.49 -4.49
CA ALA A 62 -3.43 -7.60 -3.58
C ALA A 62 -4.91 -7.67 -3.20
N LEU A 63 -5.56 -6.51 -3.08
CA LEU A 63 -6.99 -6.37 -2.78
C LEU A 63 -7.87 -6.88 -3.93
N GLU A 64 -7.56 -6.51 -5.17
CA GLU A 64 -8.28 -7.04 -6.35
C GLU A 64 -8.09 -8.55 -6.48
N GLU A 65 -6.88 -9.07 -6.29
CA GLU A 65 -6.66 -10.52 -6.29
C GLU A 65 -7.48 -11.23 -5.20
N ALA A 66 -7.68 -10.59 -4.04
CA ALA A 66 -8.45 -11.16 -2.93
C ALA A 66 -9.94 -11.23 -3.24
N PHE A 67 -10.45 -10.19 -3.90
CA PHE A 67 -11.82 -10.16 -4.38
C PHE A 67 -12.06 -11.18 -5.49
N ASP A 68 -11.15 -11.29 -6.46
CA ASP A 68 -11.23 -12.28 -7.53
C ASP A 68 -11.26 -13.71 -6.99
N ALA A 69 -10.39 -14.02 -6.03
CA ALA A 69 -10.33 -15.35 -5.42
C ALA A 69 -11.60 -15.70 -4.61
N ARG A 70 -12.27 -14.71 -4.03
CA ARG A 70 -13.48 -14.89 -3.20
C ARG A 70 -14.78 -14.75 -3.97
N GLY A 71 -14.74 -14.16 -5.17
CA GLY A 71 -15.95 -13.82 -5.93
C GLY A 71 -16.82 -12.76 -5.25
N ALA A 72 -16.24 -11.95 -4.36
CA ALA A 72 -16.95 -10.94 -3.58
C ALA A 72 -16.08 -9.70 -3.38
N ARG A 73 -16.72 -8.53 -3.32
CA ARG A 73 -16.05 -7.22 -3.19
C ARG A 73 -16.63 -6.44 -2.02
N LEU A 74 -15.74 -5.87 -1.21
CA LEU A 74 -16.07 -4.85 -0.22
C LEU A 74 -15.83 -3.43 -0.78
N PRO A 75 -16.54 -2.41 -0.27
CA PRO A 75 -16.16 -1.02 -0.52
C PRO A 75 -14.69 -0.76 -0.16
N VAL A 76 -14.03 0.07 -0.96
CA VAL A 76 -12.61 0.42 -0.78
C VAL A 76 -12.49 1.93 -0.65
N MET A 77 -11.78 2.38 0.39
CA MET A 77 -11.38 3.77 0.58
C MET A 77 -9.87 3.91 0.46
N ILE A 78 -9.42 5.04 -0.05
CA ILE A 78 -8.01 5.38 -0.21
C ILE A 78 -7.78 6.74 0.45
N SER A 79 -6.83 6.79 1.39
CA SER A 79 -6.44 8.02 2.07
C SER A 79 -4.95 8.29 1.86
N GLY A 80 -4.65 9.35 1.13
CA GLY A 80 -3.29 9.83 0.87
C GLY A 80 -2.81 10.82 1.93
N THR A 81 -1.52 10.79 2.24
CA THR A 81 -0.87 11.75 3.13
C THR A 81 0.06 12.66 2.34
N ILE A 82 -0.22 13.96 2.44
CA ILE A 82 0.62 15.04 1.92
C ILE A 82 1.50 15.51 3.07
N THR A 83 2.81 15.33 2.95
CA THR A 83 3.77 15.58 4.05
C THR A 83 4.58 16.86 3.87
N ASP A 84 4.39 17.57 2.77
CA ASP A 84 5.12 18.80 2.43
C ASP A 84 4.20 20.04 2.53
N ALA A 85 4.70 21.13 3.11
CA ALA A 85 4.08 22.47 3.05
C ALA A 85 3.85 22.97 1.59
N SER A 86 4.51 22.34 0.62
CA SER A 86 4.37 22.49 -0.83
C SER A 86 3.19 21.73 -1.46
N GLY A 87 2.51 20.84 -0.75
CA GLY A 87 1.40 20.05 -1.32
C GLY A 87 1.78 18.73 -2.03
N ARG A 88 2.94 18.13 -1.74
CA ARG A 88 3.42 16.88 -2.37
C ARG A 88 3.46 15.70 -1.38
N THR A 89 3.32 14.48 -1.89
CA THR A 89 3.63 13.27 -1.11
C THR A 89 5.15 13.09 -0.96
N LEU A 90 5.62 12.29 0.02
CA LEU A 90 7.05 11.97 0.21
C LEU A 90 7.69 11.30 -1.02
N SER A 91 6.89 10.65 -1.87
CA SER A 91 7.32 10.09 -3.16
C SER A 91 7.28 11.10 -4.32
N GLY A 92 7.04 12.39 -4.02
CA GLY A 92 7.11 13.51 -4.97
C GLY A 92 5.88 13.68 -5.87
N GLN A 93 4.80 12.93 -5.63
CA GLN A 93 3.57 13.00 -6.42
C GLN A 93 2.72 14.21 -6.04
N THR A 94 2.06 14.80 -7.03
CA THR A 94 1.09 15.89 -6.87
C THR A 94 -0.33 15.32 -6.87
N ALA A 95 -1.24 15.99 -6.16
CA ALA A 95 -2.67 15.67 -6.19
C ALA A 95 -3.31 15.90 -7.57
#